data_AF-A0A166D3E8-F1
#
_entry.id   AF-A0A166D3E8-F1
#
_cell.length_a   1.000
_cell.length_b   1.000
_cell.length_c   1.000
_cell.angle_alpha   90.00
_cell.angle_beta   90.00
_cell.angle_gamma   90.00
#
_symmetry.space_group_name_H-M   'P 1'
#
loop_
_entity.id
_entity.type
_entity.pdbx_description
1 polymer ?
#
loop_
_entity_poly.entity_id
_entity_poly.type
_entity_poly.pdbx_seq_one_letter_code
_entity_poly.pdbx_strand_id
1 'polypeptide(L)'
;MASSPTARALEFVFWEHYCDNVISRTFGREVALNRAIRWVLDSAEARHELRHLPTDVFVVQSYWRPAPGATGVPQALGADVIAFNTEALDNIHGGDIIQSTSEDLETGRRSTNHWCILDVRVADATRIIPATIVIPYADSQPSRCDAELDNTDMLPLWFWQHDGSLGVPITAPSFDCLLDLSTRVVGTSLNIAFWWCNYPRLEKQIQTRGTSSQPSTSVTLRRLAGLTCGAVRNAMADYERTNAGRTEWQDSRYKIGTGLGYISIHDVILLGIVFVSPGRVMPLLQLGPDFAFEA
;
A
#
# COMPACT_ATOMS: atom_id res chain seq x y z
N MET A 1 -6.95 -3.06 37.12
CA MET A 1 -8.01 -3.45 36.16
C MET A 1 -7.32 -4.12 34.99
N ALA A 2 -7.73 -5.32 34.58
CA ALA A 2 -7.13 -5.98 33.42
C ALA A 2 -7.57 -5.29 32.13
N SER A 3 -6.64 -5.06 31.20
CA SER A 3 -6.94 -4.53 29.86
C SER A 3 -7.88 -5.49 29.12
N SER A 4 -8.84 -4.96 28.36
CA SER A 4 -9.71 -5.79 27.51
C SER A 4 -8.91 -6.48 26.40
N PRO A 5 -9.38 -7.63 25.87
CA PRO A 5 -8.76 -8.28 24.70
C PRO A 5 -8.57 -7.31 23.52
N THR A 6 -9.57 -6.49 23.21
CA THR A 6 -9.47 -5.48 22.15
C THR A 6 -8.35 -4.47 22.41
N ALA A 7 -8.20 -3.97 23.64
CA ALA A 7 -7.13 -3.03 23.97
C ALA A 7 -5.73 -3.65 23.76
N ARG A 8 -5.52 -4.91 24.15
CA ARG A 8 -4.26 -5.62 23.91
C ARG A 8 -4.00 -5.87 22.43
N ALA A 9 -5.04 -6.16 21.65
CA ALA A 9 -4.93 -6.29 20.19
C ALA A 9 -4.47 -4.97 19.56
N LEU A 10 -5.05 -3.84 19.97
CA LEU A 10 -4.66 -2.51 19.49
C LEU A 10 -3.22 -2.14 19.85
N GLU A 11 -2.79 -2.43 21.08
CA GLU A 11 -1.38 -2.26 21.48
C GLU A 11 -0.44 -3.07 20.58
N PHE A 12 -0.83 -4.31 20.24
CA PHE A 12 -0.04 -5.15 19.34
C PHE A 12 0.05 -4.58 17.92
N VAL A 13 -1.08 -4.16 17.34
CA VAL A 13 -1.12 -3.53 16.01
C VAL A 13 -0.25 -2.27 16.00
N PHE A 14 -0.32 -1.46 17.07
CA PHE A 14 0.55 -0.29 17.24
C PHE A 14 2.03 -0.67 17.15
N TRP A 15 2.47 -1.68 17.90
CA TRP A 15 3.88 -2.09 17.89
C TRP A 15 4.36 -2.59 16.52
N GLU A 16 3.54 -3.35 15.80
CA GLU A 16 3.91 -3.84 14.47
C GLU A 16 4.07 -2.71 13.44
N HIS A 17 3.31 -1.63 13.60
CA HIS A 17 3.24 -0.48 12.69
C HIS A 17 3.96 0.78 13.19
N TYR A 18 4.63 0.72 14.35
CA TYR A 18 5.27 1.89 14.97
C TYR A 18 6.56 2.34 14.25
N CYS A 19 7.27 1.39 13.62
CA CYS A 19 8.49 1.67 12.88
C CYS A 19 8.21 2.44 11.58
N ASP A 20 9.25 3.00 10.97
CA ASP A 20 9.12 3.64 9.66
C ASP A 20 8.72 2.56 8.61
N ASN A 21 7.55 2.76 8.03
CA ASN A 21 6.98 1.94 6.97
C ASN A 21 6.46 2.85 5.85
N VAL A 22 6.17 2.28 4.68
CA VAL A 22 5.80 3.06 3.49
C VAL A 22 4.60 3.95 3.78
N ILE A 23 3.51 3.43 4.35
CA ILE A 23 2.27 4.22 4.54
C ILE A 23 2.50 5.32 5.60
N SER A 24 3.20 5.05 6.69
CA SER A 24 3.46 6.06 7.73
C SER A 24 4.38 7.18 7.24
N ARG A 25 5.33 6.87 6.36
CA ARG A 25 6.22 7.87 5.75
C ARG A 25 5.56 8.62 4.61
N THR A 26 4.62 8.00 3.90
CA THR A 26 3.82 8.70 2.90
C THR A 26 2.78 9.60 3.58
N PHE A 27 1.87 9.07 4.40
CA PHE A 27 0.68 9.78 4.89
C PHE A 27 0.68 10.15 6.37
N GLY A 28 1.71 9.75 7.13
CA GLY A 28 1.77 9.91 8.57
C GLY A 28 1.39 8.64 9.34
N ARG A 29 1.96 8.50 10.55
CA ARG A 29 1.78 7.32 11.42
C ARG A 29 0.33 7.05 11.79
N GLU A 30 -0.45 8.09 12.03
CA GLU A 30 -1.86 7.97 12.38
C GLU A 30 -2.68 7.31 11.26
N VAL A 31 -2.38 7.65 9.99
CA VAL A 31 -3.04 7.05 8.82
C VAL A 31 -2.68 5.59 8.70
N ALA A 32 -1.39 5.24 8.78
CA ALA A 32 -0.95 3.85 8.73
C ALA A 32 -1.59 2.99 9.82
N LEU A 33 -1.57 3.50 11.06
CA LEU A 33 -2.17 2.83 12.21
C LEU A 33 -3.68 2.68 12.07
N ASN A 34 -4.40 3.72 11.65
CA ASN A 34 -5.85 3.65 11.47
C ASN A 34 -6.26 2.60 10.44
N ARG A 35 -5.55 2.55 9.30
CA ARG A 35 -5.79 1.55 8.26
C ARG A 35 -5.54 0.13 8.76
N ALA A 36 -4.42 -0.08 9.46
CA ALA A 36 -4.09 -1.38 10.04
C ALA A 36 -5.12 -1.82 11.08
N ILE A 37 -5.54 -0.93 11.98
CA ILE A 37 -6.55 -1.21 13.00
C ILE A 37 -7.88 -1.60 12.36
N ARG A 38 -8.41 -0.79 11.42
CA ARG A 38 -9.67 -1.08 10.74
C ARG A 38 -9.61 -2.46 10.09
N TRP A 39 -8.59 -2.71 9.29
CA TRP A 39 -8.42 -4.00 8.62
C TRP A 39 -8.36 -5.20 9.58
N VAL A 40 -7.57 -5.09 10.65
CA VAL A 40 -7.37 -6.17 11.61
C VAL A 40 -8.61 -6.43 12.47
N LEU A 41 -9.31 -5.38 12.88
CA LEU A 41 -10.54 -5.53 13.65
C LEU A 41 -11.67 -6.09 12.80
N ASP A 42 -11.85 -5.60 11.56
CA ASP A 42 -12.82 -6.16 10.62
C ASP A 42 -12.54 -7.66 10.36
N SER A 43 -11.26 -8.01 10.21
CA SER A 43 -10.81 -9.40 10.08
C SER A 43 -11.10 -10.24 11.33
N ALA A 44 -10.97 -9.66 12.52
CA ALA A 44 -11.22 -10.34 13.79
C ALA A 44 -12.71 -10.56 14.04
N GLU A 45 -13.54 -9.58 13.70
CA GLU A 45 -15.00 -9.67 13.79
C GLU A 45 -15.54 -10.75 12.84
N ALA A 46 -15.08 -10.76 11.58
CA ALA A 46 -15.44 -11.79 10.61
C ALA A 46 -15.09 -13.21 11.09
N ARG A 47 -14.01 -13.37 11.88
CA ARG A 47 -13.58 -14.67 12.41
C ARG A 47 -14.21 -15.03 13.75
N HIS A 48 -14.71 -14.09 14.54
CA HIS A 48 -15.35 -14.39 15.82
C HIS A 48 -16.52 -15.38 15.64
N GLU A 49 -17.16 -15.35 14.47
CA GLU A 49 -18.19 -16.31 14.06
C GLU A 49 -17.69 -17.76 13.90
N LEU A 50 -16.39 -17.98 13.70
CA LEU A 50 -15.81 -19.27 13.29
C LEU A 50 -15.03 -20.02 14.38
N ARG A 51 -14.32 -19.35 15.30
CA ARG A 51 -13.32 -20.02 16.16
C ARG A 51 -13.31 -19.64 17.65
N HIS A 52 -14.17 -18.75 18.12
CA HIS A 52 -14.27 -18.33 19.54
C HIS A 52 -12.94 -17.93 20.22
N LEU A 53 -11.93 -17.49 19.46
CA LEU A 53 -10.67 -17.02 20.02
C LEU A 53 -10.83 -15.58 20.54
N PRO A 54 -10.22 -15.22 21.70
CA PRO A 54 -10.10 -13.83 22.10
C PRO A 54 -9.42 -12.99 20.99
N THR A 55 -9.90 -11.76 20.78
CA THR A 55 -9.43 -10.87 19.70
C THR A 55 -7.92 -10.67 19.71
N ASP A 56 -7.32 -10.43 20.87
CA ASP A 56 -5.86 -10.29 21.01
C ASP A 56 -5.10 -11.54 20.60
N VAL A 57 -5.56 -12.72 21.02
CA VAL A 57 -4.92 -13.99 20.65
C VAL A 57 -4.98 -14.20 19.14
N PHE A 58 -6.14 -13.94 18.52
CA PHE A 58 -6.28 -14.02 17.07
C PHE A 58 -5.33 -13.06 16.34
N VAL A 59 -5.29 -11.80 16.76
CA VAL A 59 -4.45 -10.77 16.14
C VAL A 59 -2.97 -11.16 16.24
N VAL A 60 -2.49 -11.50 17.43
CA VAL A 60 -1.09 -11.88 17.67
C VAL A 60 -0.68 -13.08 16.81
N GLN A 61 -1.55 -14.09 16.68
CA GLN A 61 -1.26 -15.29 15.89
C GLN A 61 -1.33 -15.06 14.37
N SER A 62 -2.04 -14.02 13.93
CA SER A 62 -2.27 -13.78 12.51
C SER A 62 -1.21 -12.88 11.89
N TYR A 63 -0.49 -12.07 12.67
CA TYR A 63 0.64 -11.33 12.13
C TYR A 63 1.82 -12.26 11.82
N TRP A 64 2.41 -12.07 10.64
CA TRP A 64 3.63 -12.75 10.25
C TRP A 64 4.81 -12.27 11.12
N ARG A 65 5.54 -13.22 11.70
CA ARG A 65 6.82 -12.97 12.34
C ARG A 65 7.83 -13.99 11.82
N PRO A 66 8.83 -13.59 11.03
CA PRO A 66 9.87 -14.51 10.62
C PRO A 66 10.60 -14.98 11.88
N ALA A 67 10.54 -16.29 12.18
CA ALA A 67 11.34 -16.82 13.27
C ALA A 67 12.84 -16.63 12.93
N PRO A 68 13.70 -16.26 13.90
CA PRO A 68 15.13 -16.19 13.67
C PRO A 68 15.64 -17.52 13.11
N GLY A 69 16.20 -17.50 11.90
CA GLY A 69 16.68 -18.71 11.22
C GLY A 69 15.62 -19.54 10.48
N ALA A 70 14.38 -19.06 10.33
CA ALA A 70 13.41 -19.69 9.44
C ALA A 70 13.94 -19.66 7.99
N THR A 71 14.39 -20.80 7.47
CA THR A 71 14.84 -20.95 6.08
C THR A 71 13.68 -21.16 5.10
N GLY A 72 12.43 -21.07 5.59
CA GLY A 72 11.19 -21.23 4.82
C GLY A 72 10.41 -19.92 4.61
N VAL A 73 11.05 -18.76 4.78
CA VAL A 73 10.47 -17.48 4.34
C VAL A 73 10.06 -17.67 2.87
N PRO A 74 8.84 -17.28 2.45
CA PRO A 74 8.60 -17.12 1.02
C PRO A 74 9.68 -16.16 0.56
N GLN A 75 10.64 -16.60 -0.26
CA GLN A 75 11.68 -15.71 -0.78
C GLN A 75 11.07 -14.40 -1.32
N ALA A 76 9.80 -14.44 -1.72
CA ALA A 76 8.96 -13.33 -2.13
C ALA A 76 8.59 -12.27 -1.05
N LEU A 77 8.50 -12.57 0.25
CA LEU A 77 7.99 -11.61 1.25
C LEU A 77 9.08 -10.72 1.86
N GLY A 78 10.36 -11.12 1.85
CA GLY A 78 11.43 -10.37 2.51
C GLY A 78 11.24 -10.20 4.03
N ALA A 79 12.25 -9.66 4.71
CA ALA A 79 12.19 -9.44 6.17
C ALA A 79 11.37 -8.20 6.57
N ASP A 80 11.18 -7.28 5.62
CA ASP A 80 10.62 -5.95 5.89
C ASP A 80 9.10 -5.89 5.74
N VAL A 81 8.45 -6.96 5.31
CA VAL A 81 6.99 -6.97 5.14
C VAL A 81 6.24 -7.14 6.45
N ILE A 82 5.18 -6.34 6.63
CA ILE A 82 4.16 -6.51 7.66
C ILE A 82 2.98 -7.24 7.04
N ALA A 83 2.92 -8.55 7.25
CA ALA A 83 1.88 -9.42 6.67
C ALA A 83 0.90 -9.95 7.72
N PHE A 84 -0.31 -10.26 7.26
CA PHE A 84 -1.40 -10.80 8.07
C PHE A 84 -2.00 -12.05 7.42
N ASN A 85 -2.21 -13.08 8.22
CA ASN A 85 -2.71 -14.38 7.78
C ASN A 85 -4.18 -14.26 7.35
N THR A 86 -4.49 -14.78 6.17
CA THR A 86 -5.82 -14.69 5.54
C THR A 86 -6.57 -16.02 5.52
N GLU A 87 -6.07 -17.09 6.15
CA GLU A 87 -6.72 -18.41 6.13
C GLU A 87 -8.15 -18.40 6.68
N ALA A 88 -8.49 -17.43 7.52
CA ALA A 88 -9.82 -17.28 8.08
C ALA A 88 -10.66 -16.18 7.42
N LEU A 89 -10.20 -15.65 6.28
CA LEU A 89 -10.85 -14.56 5.58
C LEU A 89 -11.29 -15.03 4.19
N ASP A 90 -12.59 -15.09 3.97
CA ASP A 90 -13.16 -15.60 2.70
C ASP A 90 -13.20 -14.55 1.58
N ASN A 91 -13.01 -13.27 1.92
CA ASN A 91 -13.23 -12.13 1.02
C ASN A 91 -11.94 -11.47 0.50
N ILE A 92 -10.78 -12.14 0.62
CA ILE A 92 -9.53 -11.60 0.08
C ILE A 92 -9.41 -11.98 -1.38
N HIS A 93 -9.22 -10.98 -2.23
CA HIS A 93 -9.03 -11.21 -3.66
C HIS A 93 -7.74 -12.00 -3.90
N GLY A 94 -7.79 -13.04 -4.75
CA GLY A 94 -6.67 -13.98 -4.93
C GLY A 94 -5.35 -13.34 -5.38
N GLY A 95 -5.41 -12.21 -6.09
CA GLY A 95 -4.22 -11.42 -6.47
C GLY A 95 -3.49 -10.75 -5.31
N ASP A 96 -4.10 -10.72 -4.11
CA ASP A 96 -3.53 -10.14 -2.89
C ASP A 96 -3.01 -11.19 -1.91
N ILE A 97 -3.23 -12.48 -2.24
CA ILE A 97 -2.82 -13.61 -1.43
C ILE A 97 -1.42 -14.05 -1.83
N ILE A 98 -0.52 -14.06 -0.86
CA ILE A 98 0.81 -14.62 -0.97
C ILE A 98 0.82 -15.95 -0.23
N GLN A 99 1.19 -17.00 -0.93
CA GLN A 99 1.26 -18.35 -0.36
C GLN A 99 2.66 -18.62 0.21
N SER A 100 2.70 -19.21 1.39
CA SER A 100 3.92 -19.74 1.99
C SER A 100 3.73 -21.21 2.33
N THR A 101 4.74 -22.03 2.11
CA THR A 101 4.74 -23.41 2.62
C THR A 101 5.63 -23.48 3.84
N SER A 102 5.08 -23.96 4.95
CA SER A 102 5.83 -24.30 6.17
C SER A 102 5.85 -25.81 6.32
N GLU A 103 7.01 -26.37 6.68
CA GLU A 103 7.15 -27.78 7.02
C GLU A 103 7.42 -27.86 8.51
N ASP A 104 6.51 -28.50 9.24
CA ASP A 104 6.72 -28.82 10.64
C ASP A 104 7.81 -29.89 10.73
N LEU A 105 8.94 -29.53 11.33
CA LEU A 105 10.12 -30.41 11.44
C LEU A 105 9.85 -31.63 12.33
N GLU A 106 8.93 -31.55 13.28
CA GLU A 106 8.62 -32.64 14.19
C GLU A 106 7.67 -33.65 13.53
N THR A 107 6.66 -33.16 12.82
CA THR A 107 5.62 -34.02 12.22
C THR A 107 5.86 -34.32 10.73
N GLY A 108 6.78 -33.62 10.08
CA GLY A 108 6.97 -33.64 8.62
C GLY A 108 5.77 -33.07 7.85
N ARG A 109 4.79 -32.47 8.54
CA ARG A 109 3.56 -32.01 7.92
C ARG A 109 3.80 -30.68 7.23
N ARG A 110 3.44 -30.62 5.94
CA ARG A 110 3.41 -29.38 5.18
C ARG A 110 2.08 -28.66 5.38
N SER A 111 2.18 -27.38 5.74
CA SER A 111 1.05 -26.46 5.87
C SER A 111 1.27 -25.29 4.93
N THR A 112 0.26 -25.00 4.11
CA THR A 112 0.24 -23.83 3.24
C THR A 112 -0.49 -22.71 3.97
N ASN A 113 0.24 -21.64 4.29
CA ASN A 113 -0.36 -20.43 4.87
C ASN A 113 -0.60 -19.39 3.76
N HIS A 114 -1.66 -18.62 3.94
CA HIS A 114 -2.04 -17.51 3.06
C HIS A 114 -1.86 -16.19 3.79
N TRP A 115 -1.22 -15.22 3.12
CA TRP A 115 -0.88 -13.92 3.69
C TRP A 115 -1.35 -12.78 2.79
N CYS A 116 -1.71 -11.66 3.40
CA CYS A 116 -1.82 -10.38 2.72
C CYS A 116 -0.80 -9.40 3.32
N ILE A 117 -0.39 -8.39 2.54
CA ILE A 117 0.59 -7.39 2.98
C ILE A 117 -0.15 -6.14 3.44
N LEU A 118 -0.03 -5.81 4.73
CA LEU A 118 -0.61 -4.61 5.31
C LEU A 118 0.28 -3.39 5.06
N ASP A 119 1.60 -3.56 5.19
CA ASP A 119 2.58 -2.50 4.97
C ASP A 119 3.98 -3.09 4.75
N VAL A 120 4.94 -2.24 4.41
CA VAL A 120 6.35 -2.59 4.19
C VAL A 120 7.24 -1.62 4.96
N ARG A 121 8.14 -2.16 5.78
CA ARG A 121 9.15 -1.41 6.53
C ARG A 121 10.19 -0.86 5.55
N VAL A 122 10.72 0.32 5.87
CA VAL A 122 11.68 1.01 5.00
C VAL A 122 13.01 1.18 5.71
N ALA A 123 14.10 0.76 5.06
CA ALA A 123 15.44 0.96 5.60
C ALA A 123 15.87 2.44 5.56
N ASP A 124 15.48 3.15 4.50
CA ASP A 124 15.73 4.59 4.33
C ASP A 124 14.41 5.35 4.19
N ALA A 125 13.92 5.81 5.34
CA ALA A 125 12.67 6.55 5.45
C ALA A 125 12.67 7.92 4.74
N THR A 126 13.84 8.43 4.33
CA THR A 126 13.94 9.72 3.61
C THR A 126 13.54 9.60 2.14
N ARG A 127 13.63 8.40 1.58
CA ARG A 127 13.32 8.15 0.16
C ARG A 127 11.84 8.03 -0.13
N ILE A 128 11.00 7.80 0.87
CA ILE A 128 9.55 7.79 0.67
C ILE A 128 9.08 9.22 0.37
N ILE A 129 8.29 9.38 -0.69
CA ILE A 129 7.73 10.69 -1.06
C ILE A 129 6.50 10.95 -0.19
N PRO A 130 6.52 11.98 0.68
CA PRO A 130 5.41 12.28 1.56
C PRO A 130 4.23 12.91 0.81
N ALA A 131 3.02 12.59 1.25
CA ALA A 131 1.76 13.08 0.73
C ALA A 131 0.72 13.23 1.85
N THR A 132 -0.24 14.11 1.67
CA THR A 132 -1.41 14.20 2.55
C THR A 132 -2.48 13.25 2.06
N ILE A 133 -3.02 12.38 2.92
CA ILE A 133 -4.09 11.48 2.49
C ILE A 133 -5.34 12.28 2.10
N VAL A 134 -5.95 11.92 0.98
CA VAL A 134 -7.17 12.56 0.51
C VAL A 134 -8.37 11.86 1.13
N ILE A 135 -9.05 12.54 2.05
CA ILE A 135 -10.29 12.06 2.66
C ILE A 135 -11.48 12.78 2.00
N PRO A 136 -12.33 12.10 1.23
CA PRO A 136 -13.48 12.74 0.60
C PRO A 136 -14.45 13.30 1.64
N TYR A 137 -15.03 14.47 1.37
CA TYR A 137 -16.09 15.08 2.18
C TYR A 137 -15.70 15.47 3.62
N ALA A 138 -14.44 15.36 4.02
CA ALA A 138 -13.98 15.66 5.38
C ALA A 138 -14.47 17.03 5.89
N ASP A 139 -14.40 18.07 5.05
CA ASP A 139 -14.76 19.42 5.45
C ASP A 139 -16.25 19.76 5.25
N SER A 140 -16.98 19.00 4.42
CA SER A 140 -18.32 19.40 3.97
C SER A 140 -19.44 18.50 4.45
N GLN A 141 -19.22 17.19 4.62
CA GLN A 141 -20.26 16.22 4.97
C GLN A 141 -19.68 15.07 5.81
N PRO A 142 -19.50 15.26 7.14
CA PRO A 142 -18.87 14.27 8.02
C PRO A 142 -19.53 12.88 7.97
N SER A 143 -20.87 12.81 8.02
CA SER A 143 -21.58 11.52 7.94
C SER A 143 -21.34 10.78 6.63
N ARG A 144 -21.12 11.51 5.54
CA ARG A 144 -20.78 10.91 4.23
C ARG A 144 -19.31 10.48 4.20
N CYS A 145 -18.43 11.28 4.79
CA CYS A 145 -17.03 10.92 4.97
C CYS A 145 -16.90 9.59 5.72
N ASP A 146 -17.60 9.43 6.84
CA ASP A 146 -17.58 8.19 7.62
C ASP A 146 -18.07 6.99 6.80
N ALA A 147 -19.22 7.14 6.11
CA ALA A 147 -19.73 6.09 5.24
C ALA A 147 -18.76 5.71 4.11
N GLU A 148 -18.06 6.68 3.50
CA GLU A 148 -17.05 6.39 2.47
C GLU A 148 -15.84 5.67 3.07
N LEU A 149 -15.37 6.08 4.26
CA LEU A 149 -14.26 5.43 4.96
C LEU A 149 -14.60 4.00 5.36
N ASP A 150 -15.83 3.73 5.80
CA ASP A 150 -16.28 2.39 6.19
C ASP A 150 -16.41 1.45 4.98
N ASN A 151 -16.67 2.01 3.79
CA ASN A 151 -16.68 1.26 2.54
C ASN A 151 -15.32 1.26 1.83
N THR A 152 -14.29 1.89 2.40
CA THR A 152 -12.97 1.97 1.79
C THR A 152 -12.19 0.69 2.08
N ASP A 153 -11.59 0.13 1.05
CA ASP A 153 -10.66 -0.99 1.19
C ASP A 153 -9.38 -0.54 1.92
N MET A 154 -9.16 -1.08 3.12
CA MET A 154 -8.01 -0.70 3.93
C MET A 154 -6.71 -1.39 3.50
N LEU A 155 -6.80 -2.52 2.79
CA LEU A 155 -5.65 -3.24 2.28
C LEU A 155 -5.00 -2.41 1.14
N PRO A 156 -3.66 -2.29 1.06
CA PRO A 156 -2.98 -1.72 -0.10
C PRO A 156 -2.83 -2.73 -1.25
N LEU A 157 -2.52 -2.24 -2.44
CA LEU A 157 -2.06 -3.06 -3.59
C LEU A 157 -0.58 -2.78 -3.81
N TRP A 158 0.24 -3.82 -3.82
CA TRP A 158 1.70 -3.69 -3.97
C TRP A 158 2.16 -4.22 -5.33
N PHE A 159 3.15 -3.55 -5.93
CA PHE A 159 3.72 -3.95 -7.21
C PHE A 159 5.03 -4.71 -7.00
N TRP A 160 4.92 -5.99 -6.62
CA TRP A 160 6.06 -6.88 -6.50
C TRP A 160 6.51 -7.42 -7.87
N GLN A 161 7.81 -7.34 -8.11
CA GLN A 161 8.43 -7.88 -9.31
C GLN A 161 8.71 -9.38 -9.16
N HIS A 162 8.96 -10.06 -10.29
CA HIS A 162 9.31 -11.49 -10.34
C HIS A 162 10.56 -11.85 -9.54
N ASP A 163 11.49 -10.90 -9.37
CA ASP A 163 12.72 -11.08 -8.59
C ASP A 163 12.52 -10.85 -7.08
N GLY A 164 11.29 -10.56 -6.65
CA GLY A 164 10.95 -10.25 -5.26
C GLY A 164 11.23 -8.80 -4.85
N SER A 165 11.68 -7.94 -5.76
CA SER A 165 11.82 -6.51 -5.47
C SER A 165 10.48 -5.79 -5.45
N LEU A 166 10.38 -4.73 -4.62
CA LEU A 166 9.18 -3.92 -4.50
C LEU A 166 9.24 -2.68 -5.41
N GLY A 167 8.19 -2.51 -6.19
CA GLY A 167 7.92 -1.31 -6.98
C GLY A 167 8.54 -1.34 -8.38
N VAL A 168 8.14 -0.39 -9.22
CA VAL A 168 8.60 -0.25 -10.61
C VAL A 168 8.96 1.19 -10.93
N PRO A 169 10.05 1.46 -11.67
CA PRO A 169 10.35 2.82 -12.13
C PRO A 169 9.18 3.39 -12.95
N ILE A 170 8.77 4.63 -12.68
CA ILE A 170 7.63 5.21 -13.41
C ILE A 170 7.95 5.48 -14.88
N THR A 171 9.22 5.42 -15.27
CA THR A 171 9.70 5.53 -16.66
C THR A 171 9.98 4.19 -17.32
N ALA A 172 9.64 3.06 -16.68
CA ALA A 172 9.88 1.74 -17.26
C ALA A 172 9.21 1.62 -18.65
N PRO A 173 9.92 1.07 -19.66
CA PRO A 173 9.37 0.94 -21.01
C PRO A 173 8.29 -0.15 -21.10
N SER A 174 8.37 -1.16 -20.25
CA SER A 174 7.34 -2.18 -20.05
C SER A 174 7.23 -2.54 -18.57
N PHE A 175 6.19 -3.30 -18.22
CA PHE A 175 5.90 -3.76 -16.86
C PHE A 175 5.90 -5.30 -16.78
N ASP A 176 6.66 -5.94 -17.65
CA ASP A 176 6.72 -7.41 -17.74
C ASP A 176 7.45 -8.05 -16.55
N CYS A 177 8.13 -7.24 -15.72
CA CYS A 177 8.64 -7.67 -14.43
C CYS A 177 7.52 -7.96 -13.41
N LEU A 178 6.28 -7.53 -13.67
CA LEU A 178 5.12 -7.79 -12.81
C LEU A 178 4.34 -9.01 -13.30
N LEU A 179 3.82 -9.78 -12.32
CA LEU A 179 2.85 -10.82 -12.55
C LEU A 179 1.57 -10.24 -13.17
N ASP A 180 1.02 -10.91 -14.18
CA ASP A 180 -0.23 -10.50 -14.83
C ASP A 180 -1.46 -11.04 -14.08
N LEU A 181 -1.50 -10.84 -12.77
CA LEU A 181 -2.61 -11.26 -11.91
C LEU A 181 -3.76 -10.25 -12.00
N SER A 182 -4.99 -10.75 -11.93
CA SER A 182 -6.16 -9.91 -11.66
C SER A 182 -5.96 -9.13 -10.36
N THR A 183 -6.41 -7.88 -10.32
CA THR A 183 -6.50 -7.09 -9.09
C THR A 183 -7.95 -7.00 -8.62
N ARG A 184 -8.15 -6.61 -7.36
CA ARG A 184 -9.48 -6.28 -6.83
C ARG A 184 -10.08 -4.98 -7.38
N VAL A 185 -9.33 -4.21 -8.18
CA VAL A 185 -9.86 -3.00 -8.83
C VAL A 185 -10.84 -3.42 -9.92
N VAL A 186 -12.12 -3.15 -9.64
CA VAL A 186 -13.24 -3.35 -10.56
C VAL A 186 -13.77 -2.02 -11.06
N GLY A 187 -14.44 -2.04 -12.21
CA GLY A 187 -15.03 -0.86 -12.84
C GLY A 187 -14.33 -0.44 -14.11
N THR A 188 -14.81 0.65 -14.71
CA THR A 188 -14.35 1.11 -16.03
C THR A 188 -13.28 2.18 -15.95
N SER A 189 -13.22 2.84 -14.81
CA SER A 189 -12.31 3.93 -14.54
C SER A 189 -11.94 3.96 -13.06
N LEU A 190 -10.77 4.49 -12.76
CA LEU A 190 -10.27 4.69 -11.41
C LEU A 190 -9.74 6.11 -11.28
N ASN A 191 -10.09 6.80 -10.21
CA ASN A 191 -9.53 8.12 -9.92
C ASN A 191 -8.24 7.96 -9.11
N ILE A 192 -7.16 8.59 -9.57
CA ILE A 192 -5.89 8.65 -8.87
C ILE A 192 -5.72 10.07 -8.33
N ALA A 193 -5.70 10.19 -7.01
CA ALA A 193 -5.49 11.45 -6.32
C ALA A 193 -4.02 11.63 -5.95
N PHE A 194 -3.56 12.88 -6.01
CA PHE A 194 -2.21 13.30 -5.65
C PHE A 194 -2.32 14.49 -4.72
N TRP A 195 -1.56 14.47 -3.63
CA TRP A 195 -1.44 15.60 -2.73
C TRP A 195 -0.07 15.56 -2.05
N TRP A 196 0.96 15.69 -2.85
CA TRP A 196 2.34 15.55 -2.39
C TRP A 196 2.77 16.76 -1.57
N CYS A 197 3.74 16.58 -0.68
CA CYS A 197 4.31 17.67 0.09
C CYS A 197 4.76 18.82 -0.83
N ASN A 198 4.48 20.05 -0.44
CA ASN A 198 4.61 21.27 -1.23
C ASN A 198 3.59 21.46 -2.36
N TYR A 199 2.85 20.45 -2.81
CA TYR A 199 2.07 20.55 -4.04
C TYR A 199 0.56 20.71 -3.82
N PRO A 200 -0.16 21.44 -4.69
CA PRO A 200 -1.61 21.45 -4.65
C PRO A 200 -2.17 20.07 -4.98
N ARG A 201 -3.39 19.80 -4.49
CA ARG A 201 -4.10 18.57 -4.82
C ARG A 201 -4.36 18.48 -6.32
N LEU A 202 -4.08 17.31 -6.91
CA LEU A 202 -4.45 16.95 -8.27
C LEU A 202 -5.23 15.64 -8.29
N GLU A 203 -6.04 15.43 -9.32
CA GLU A 203 -6.76 14.18 -9.54
C GLU A 203 -6.73 13.84 -11.04
N LYS A 204 -6.47 12.58 -11.37
CA LYS A 204 -6.46 12.07 -12.75
C LYS A 204 -7.31 10.82 -12.81
N GLN A 205 -8.21 10.75 -13.79
CA GLN A 205 -8.99 9.55 -14.05
C GLN A 205 -8.26 8.66 -15.06
N ILE A 206 -8.06 7.39 -14.74
CA ILE A 206 -7.54 6.38 -15.67
C ILE A 206 -8.66 5.44 -16.13
N GLN A 207 -8.56 4.93 -17.35
CA GLN A 207 -9.48 3.94 -17.90
C GLN A 207 -8.94 2.52 -17.70
N THR A 208 -9.64 1.73 -16.90
CA THR A 208 -9.23 0.36 -16.53
C THR A 208 -9.66 -0.69 -17.55
N ARG A 209 -10.65 -0.37 -18.42
CA ARG A 209 -11.18 -1.29 -19.44
C ARG A 209 -10.23 -1.57 -20.58
N GLY A 210 -10.04 -2.85 -20.91
CA GLY A 210 -9.34 -3.25 -22.12
C GLY A 210 -10.09 -2.80 -23.36
N THR A 211 -9.44 -2.88 -24.52
CA THR A 211 -10.11 -2.74 -25.81
C THR A 211 -11.13 -3.87 -26.04
N SER A 212 -11.09 -4.95 -25.24
CA SER A 212 -12.09 -6.02 -25.30
C SER A 212 -13.44 -5.55 -24.78
N SER A 213 -14.48 -5.86 -25.54
CA SER A 213 -15.89 -5.52 -25.27
C SER A 213 -16.51 -6.28 -24.09
N GLN A 214 -15.72 -7.04 -23.33
CA GLN A 214 -16.25 -7.80 -22.19
C GLN A 214 -16.53 -6.86 -21.02
N PRO A 215 -17.80 -6.77 -20.56
CA PRO A 215 -18.11 -6.03 -19.35
C PRO A 215 -17.46 -6.70 -18.13
N SER A 216 -17.01 -5.86 -17.19
CA SER A 216 -16.59 -6.25 -15.83
C SER A 216 -15.36 -7.15 -15.66
N THR A 217 -14.40 -7.15 -16.58
CA THR A 217 -13.08 -7.76 -16.28
C THR A 217 -12.30 -6.86 -15.31
N SER A 218 -11.78 -7.48 -14.25
CA SER A 218 -10.82 -6.85 -13.35
C SER A 218 -9.57 -6.43 -14.12
N VAL A 219 -8.96 -5.31 -13.70
CA VAL A 219 -7.70 -4.86 -14.31
C VAL A 219 -6.55 -5.72 -13.77
N THR A 220 -5.62 -6.09 -14.65
CA THR A 220 -4.43 -6.82 -14.21
C THR A 220 -3.43 -5.91 -13.50
N LEU A 221 -2.59 -6.48 -12.64
CA LEU A 221 -1.61 -5.75 -11.84
C LEU A 221 -0.63 -4.98 -12.73
N ARG A 222 -0.10 -5.66 -13.76
CA ARG A 222 0.78 -5.08 -14.78
C ARG A 222 0.17 -3.83 -15.41
N ARG A 223 -1.09 -3.94 -15.83
CA ARG A 223 -1.79 -2.83 -16.48
C ARG A 223 -2.08 -1.69 -15.51
N LEU A 224 -2.52 -2.01 -14.29
CA LEU A 224 -2.80 -1.01 -13.26
C LEU A 224 -1.53 -0.22 -12.91
N ALA A 225 -0.39 -0.88 -12.80
CA ALA A 225 0.91 -0.23 -12.61
C ALA A 225 1.22 0.73 -13.77
N GLY A 226 1.08 0.27 -15.02
CA GLY A 226 1.34 1.13 -16.19
C GLY A 226 0.44 2.36 -16.29
N LEU A 227 -0.85 2.20 -16.02
CA LEU A 227 -1.80 3.33 -15.97
C LEU A 227 -1.46 4.30 -14.83
N THR A 228 -1.09 3.77 -13.66
CA THR A 228 -0.72 4.58 -12.48
C THR A 228 0.59 5.33 -12.73
N CYS A 229 1.62 4.70 -13.27
CA CYS A 229 2.87 5.35 -13.69
C CYS A 229 2.61 6.48 -14.69
N GLY A 230 1.72 6.25 -15.67
CA GLY A 230 1.29 7.29 -16.60
C GLY A 230 0.66 8.49 -15.89
N ALA A 231 -0.25 8.25 -14.94
CA ALA A 231 -0.88 9.31 -14.16
C ALA A 231 0.13 10.07 -13.28
N VAL A 232 1.08 9.37 -12.64
CA VAL A 232 2.17 9.96 -11.84
C VAL A 232 3.03 10.89 -12.70
N ARG A 233 3.49 10.43 -13.88
CA ARG A 233 4.27 11.26 -14.80
C ARG A 233 3.53 12.53 -15.22
N ASN A 234 2.22 12.40 -15.51
CA ASN A 234 1.39 13.55 -15.86
C ASN A 234 1.24 14.54 -14.69
N ALA A 235 1.06 14.05 -13.47
CA ALA A 235 1.00 14.89 -12.27
C ALA A 235 2.33 15.62 -12.04
N MET A 236 3.47 14.93 -12.18
CA MET A 236 4.80 15.55 -12.08
C MET A 236 5.02 16.65 -13.11
N ALA A 237 4.60 16.44 -14.36
CA ALA A 237 4.70 17.46 -15.40
C ALA A 237 3.83 18.70 -15.09
N ASP A 238 2.64 18.50 -14.51
CA ASP A 238 1.78 19.61 -14.06
C ASP A 238 2.40 20.37 -12.87
N TYR A 239 3.02 19.65 -11.94
CA TYR A 239 3.75 20.25 -10.82
C TYR A 239 4.99 21.02 -11.29
N GLU A 240 5.80 20.47 -12.19
CA GLU A 240 6.95 21.16 -12.75
C GLU A 240 6.54 22.48 -13.45
N ARG A 241 5.45 22.46 -14.23
CA ARG A 241 4.93 23.65 -14.92
C ARG A 241 4.48 24.75 -13.94
N THR A 242 3.92 24.35 -12.80
CA THR A 242 3.39 25.29 -11.79
C THR A 242 4.45 25.75 -10.78
N ASN A 243 5.63 25.13 -10.77
CA ASN A 243 6.74 25.46 -9.86
C ASN A 243 7.62 26.63 -10.30
N ALA A 244 7.49 27.11 -11.53
CA ALA A 244 8.36 28.15 -12.06
C ALA A 244 8.32 29.41 -11.16
N GLY A 245 9.41 29.67 -10.43
CA GLY A 245 9.56 30.82 -9.55
C GLY A 245 9.11 30.63 -8.09
N ARG A 246 8.73 29.42 -7.68
CA ARG A 246 8.39 29.16 -6.27
C ARG A 246 9.63 29.11 -5.38
N THR A 247 9.63 29.94 -4.34
CA THR A 247 10.72 30.02 -3.34
C THR A 247 10.34 29.43 -1.99
N GLU A 248 9.05 29.34 -1.69
CA GLU A 248 8.53 28.85 -0.41
C GLU A 248 8.22 27.35 -0.49
N TRP A 249 9.11 26.56 0.12
CA TRP A 249 9.01 25.10 0.23
C TRP A 249 8.87 24.74 1.71
N GLN A 250 7.86 23.93 2.05
CA GLN A 250 7.70 23.35 3.39
C GLN A 250 8.83 22.37 3.67
N ASP A 251 9.20 21.57 2.67
CA ASP A 251 10.36 20.67 2.71
C ASP A 251 11.09 20.73 1.36
N SER A 252 12.27 21.33 1.35
CA SER A 252 13.07 21.53 0.13
C SER A 252 13.62 20.24 -0.47
N ARG A 253 13.54 19.11 0.23
CA ARG A 253 13.99 17.81 -0.30
C ARG A 253 13.04 17.25 -1.35
N TYR A 254 11.78 17.66 -1.32
CA TYR A 254 10.73 17.16 -2.21
C TYR A 254 10.33 18.20 -3.25
N LYS A 255 11.31 18.72 -3.99
CA LYS A 255 11.11 19.65 -5.12
C LYS A 255 11.11 18.87 -6.43
N ILE A 256 10.09 19.04 -7.27
CA ILE A 256 9.97 18.45 -8.61
C ILE A 256 10.47 19.42 -9.66
N GLY A 257 11.33 18.94 -10.55
CA GLY A 257 11.87 19.71 -11.67
C GLY A 257 13.10 19.04 -12.28
N THR A 258 13.86 19.83 -13.04
CA THR A 258 15.02 19.37 -13.83
C THR A 258 16.37 19.86 -13.29
N GLY A 259 16.38 20.66 -12.23
CA GLY A 259 17.60 21.17 -11.61
C GLY A 259 18.33 20.14 -10.75
N LEU A 260 19.57 20.44 -10.35
CA LEU A 260 20.30 19.62 -9.38
C LEU A 260 19.54 19.55 -8.05
N GLY A 261 19.39 18.35 -7.48
CA GLY A 261 18.64 18.12 -6.25
C GLY A 261 17.11 18.17 -6.41
N TYR A 262 16.60 18.35 -7.64
CA TYR A 262 15.17 18.21 -7.94
C TYR A 262 14.86 16.76 -8.31
N ILE A 263 13.71 16.29 -7.86
CA ILE A 263 13.14 15.00 -8.20
C ILE A 263 12.59 15.09 -9.63
N SER A 264 13.21 14.35 -10.53
CA SER A 264 12.72 14.15 -11.89
C SER A 264 11.89 12.86 -11.98
N ILE A 265 11.24 12.64 -13.12
CA ILE A 265 10.49 11.40 -13.37
C ILE A 265 11.38 10.13 -13.33
N HIS A 266 12.69 10.27 -13.57
CA HIS A 266 13.64 9.15 -13.58
C HIS A 266 14.00 8.69 -12.16
N ASP A 267 13.76 9.54 -11.18
CA ASP A 267 14.11 9.29 -9.79
C ASP A 267 12.98 8.57 -9.03
N VAL A 268 11.82 8.34 -9.64
CA VAL A 268 10.62 7.88 -8.93
C VAL A 268 10.29 6.42 -9.25
N ILE A 269 10.08 5.66 -8.17
CA ILE A 269 9.61 4.27 -8.20
C ILE A 269 8.19 4.22 -7.60
N LEU A 270 7.27 3.59 -8.32
CA LEU A 270 5.92 3.31 -7.87
C LEU A 270 5.89 1.99 -7.11
N LEU A 271 5.63 2.03 -5.80
CA LEU A 271 5.61 0.87 -4.92
C LEU A 271 4.27 0.14 -4.92
N GLY A 272 3.18 0.89 -5.02
CA GLY A 272 1.83 0.38 -4.85
C GLY A 272 0.79 1.49 -4.89
N ILE A 273 -0.44 1.16 -4.48
CA ILE A 273 -1.53 2.11 -4.29
C ILE A 273 -2.30 1.80 -3.01
N VAL A 274 -2.86 2.83 -2.38
CA VAL A 274 -3.84 2.70 -1.30
C VAL A 274 -5.19 3.20 -1.78
N PHE A 275 -6.28 2.56 -1.34
CA PHE A 275 -7.62 3.07 -1.57
C PHE A 275 -7.95 4.14 -0.54
N VAL A 276 -8.49 5.26 -1.00
CA VAL A 276 -8.91 6.37 -0.13
C VAL A 276 -10.43 6.59 -0.15
N SER A 277 -11.09 6.03 -1.16
CA SER A 277 -12.54 5.81 -1.23
C SER A 277 -12.85 4.76 -2.28
N PRO A 278 -14.07 4.20 -2.34
CA PRO A 278 -14.52 3.43 -3.49
C PRO A 278 -14.24 4.17 -4.81
N GLY A 279 -13.52 3.51 -5.72
CA GLY A 279 -13.15 4.08 -7.03
C GLY A 279 -12.07 5.16 -7.00
N ARG A 280 -11.42 5.42 -5.85
CA ARG A 280 -10.30 6.38 -5.74
C ARG A 280 -9.11 5.81 -4.99
N VAL A 281 -7.92 6.02 -5.53
CA VAL A 281 -6.65 5.55 -4.96
C VAL A 281 -5.63 6.67 -4.89
N MET A 282 -4.59 6.45 -4.08
CA MET A 282 -3.38 7.27 -4.06
C MET A 282 -2.15 6.38 -4.27
N PRO A 283 -1.16 6.82 -5.06
CA PRO A 283 0.06 6.06 -5.28
C PRO A 283 0.98 6.13 -4.06
N LEU A 284 1.67 5.02 -3.79
CA LEU A 284 2.79 4.94 -2.86
C LEU A 284 4.08 5.06 -3.66
N LEU A 285 4.89 6.07 -3.36
CA LEU A 285 6.06 6.43 -4.17
C LEU A 285 7.32 6.49 -3.32
N GLN A 286 8.44 6.10 -3.91
CA GLN A 286 9.76 6.32 -3.34
C GLN A 286 10.73 6.86 -4.39
N LEU A 287 11.81 7.43 -3.90
CA LEU A 287 12.96 7.82 -4.70
C LEU A 287 13.85 6.59 -4.95
N GLY A 288 14.39 6.50 -6.17
CA GLY A 288 15.33 5.48 -6.57
C GLY A 288 16.61 5.56 -5.74
N PRO A 289 17.36 4.44 -5.61
CA PRO A 289 18.55 4.36 -4.75
C PRO A 289 19.65 5.35 -5.15
N ASP A 290 19.74 5.69 -6.44
CA ASP A 290 20.75 6.59 -6.99
C ASP A 290 20.43 8.07 -6.82
N PHE A 291 19.21 8.41 -6.36
CA PHE A 291 18.85 9.80 -6.08
C PHE A 291 19.67 10.32 -4.90
N ALA A 292 20.31 11.47 -5.10
CA ALA A 292 21.09 12.17 -4.10
C ALA A 292 20.37 13.46 -3.67
N PHE A 293 20.15 13.61 -2.37
CA PHE A 293 19.65 14.86 -1.82
C PHE A 293 20.72 15.96 -1.92
N GLU A 294 20.28 17.19 -2.18
CA GLU A 294 21.11 18.37 -2.03
C GLU A 294 21.50 18.52 -0.55
N ALA A 295 22.79 18.73 -0.28
CA ALA A 295 23.36 18.82 1.06
C ALA A 295 23.05 20.15 1.75
#